data_AF-A0A7M1ATX3-F1
#
_entry.id   AF-A0A7M1ATX3-F1
#
_cell.length_a   1.000
_cell.length_b   1.000
_cell.length_c   1.000
_cell.angle_alpha   90.00
_cell.angle_beta   90.00
_cell.angle_gamma   90.00
#
_symmetry.space_group_name_H-M   'P 1'
#
loop_
_entity.id
_entity.type
_entity.pdbx_description
1 polymer ?
#
loop_
_entity_poly.entity_id
_entity_poly.type
_entity_poly.pdbx_seq_one_letter_code
_entity_poly.pdbx_strand_id
1 'polypeptide(L)'
;MCGIVGYIGKNNTKEILLDGLRELEYRGYDSAGIAVLSDGEFNNFKAVGKLVNLEEKTKDFKTEHFAVGIGHTRWATHGKPTELNAHPHLGECSYVVHNGIIENYAELKKELEAEGVNFLSQTDTEVIVHQFEKNLKTASSEFEAFETTISQLQGAYAILLVTKSKEDTIFFAKLGSPMLVGKNKDHEKYFASSDTPLIGHCDDVNYFDDGDYGYVTPDEIKIFNKNKEEKQPHFTKLPTNKLSAQKDGYRFFMEKEIYEQSNVITDTLLGRLGTDDIIFEELDPELFNGINEIKLCACGTSYHAALSASYLFERYARVKTSVEIASEFRYREPIMTKDTLFVVISQSGETADTLETLKMAKNAGLKTLTICNVDNSSMVRLSDATILTRAGVEKGVASTKAFATQVTIFWMLSLHLAKLRSTMDNGEIIKQIELIRQIPGAVKVRDEIHEKIKRLSKRYLHGHGFFFIGRDIFYPLALEGALKLKEISYLHAEGYPSGEMKHGPIALADPELFTIALLPEHMLYEKSKSNVEELSARDSTICAISPLQFEKADDFIATKNHESYMLEFFEMMVVVQLLSLEVSIRLGNDVDMPRNLAKSVTVE
;
A
#
# COMPACT_ATOMS: atom_id res chain seq x y z
N MET A 1 -8.10 1.99 2.08
CA MET A 1 -8.10 3.46 2.16
C MET A 1 -9.29 3.99 1.37
N CYS A 2 -10.00 5.00 1.85
CA CYS A 2 -10.98 5.68 1.02
C CYS A 2 -10.33 6.52 -0.12
N GLY A 3 -11.02 6.76 -1.23
CA GLY A 3 -10.57 7.69 -2.26
C GLY A 3 -11.30 9.01 -2.12
N ILE A 4 -10.59 10.14 -2.25
CA ILE A 4 -11.21 11.47 -2.40
C ILE A 4 -10.86 12.00 -3.78
N VAL A 5 -11.84 12.61 -4.44
CA VAL A 5 -11.65 13.47 -5.61
C VAL A 5 -12.44 14.76 -5.44
N GLY A 6 -11.93 15.84 -6.02
CA GLY A 6 -12.64 17.12 -6.10
C GLY A 6 -12.32 17.83 -7.39
N TYR A 7 -13.24 18.67 -7.86
CA TYR A 7 -13.07 19.40 -9.11
C TYR A 7 -13.75 20.77 -9.06
N ILE A 8 -13.07 21.77 -9.59
CA ILE A 8 -13.59 23.13 -9.83
C ILE A 8 -13.24 23.49 -11.27
N GLY A 9 -14.25 23.62 -12.13
CA GLY A 9 -14.03 23.98 -13.52
C GLY A 9 -15.29 23.91 -14.38
N LYS A 10 -15.10 23.95 -15.70
CA LYS A 10 -16.20 24.05 -16.69
C LYS A 10 -16.42 22.76 -17.47
N ASN A 11 -15.53 21.79 -17.35
CA ASN A 11 -15.70 20.49 -17.98
C ASN A 11 -16.78 19.68 -17.26
N ASN A 12 -17.10 18.51 -17.83
CA ASN A 12 -18.12 17.61 -17.31
C ASN A 12 -17.70 17.07 -15.93
N THR A 13 -18.08 17.80 -14.88
CA THR A 13 -17.73 17.55 -13.48
C THR A 13 -18.13 16.16 -13.05
N LYS A 14 -19.31 15.68 -13.46
CA LYS A 14 -19.75 14.32 -13.15
C LYS A 14 -18.76 13.28 -13.67
N GLU A 15 -18.41 13.34 -14.96
CA GLU A 15 -17.48 12.37 -15.56
C GLU A 15 -16.08 12.48 -14.95
N ILE A 16 -15.58 13.68 -14.68
CA ILE A 16 -14.28 13.88 -14.02
C ILE A 16 -14.24 13.23 -12.64
N LEU A 17 -15.30 13.40 -11.84
CA LEU A 17 -15.38 12.77 -10.52
C LEU A 17 -15.47 11.24 -10.65
N LEU A 18 -16.32 10.72 -11.56
CA LEU A 18 -16.45 9.26 -11.76
C LEU A 18 -15.13 8.63 -12.27
N ASP A 19 -14.47 9.26 -13.23
CA ASP A 19 -13.18 8.82 -13.76
C ASP A 19 -12.11 8.82 -12.67
N GLY A 20 -12.06 9.87 -11.86
CA GLY A 20 -11.13 9.94 -10.75
C GLY A 20 -11.41 8.89 -9.68
N LEU A 21 -12.68 8.64 -9.34
CA LEU A 21 -13.07 7.57 -8.42
C LEU A 21 -12.75 6.18 -8.98
N ARG A 22 -12.84 5.99 -10.31
CA ARG A 22 -12.48 4.73 -10.96
C ARG A 22 -11.01 4.41 -10.79
N GLU A 23 -10.15 5.43 -10.90
CA GLU A 23 -8.74 5.27 -10.60
C GLU A 23 -8.46 5.02 -9.12
N LEU A 24 -9.37 5.37 -8.19
CA LEU A 24 -9.21 5.13 -6.75
C LEU A 24 -9.99 3.92 -6.21
N GLU A 25 -10.74 3.19 -7.05
CA GLU A 25 -11.60 2.09 -6.61
C GLU A 25 -10.82 0.97 -5.89
N TYR A 26 -9.56 0.75 -6.31
CA TYR A 26 -8.64 -0.22 -5.67
C TYR A 26 -8.33 0.10 -4.19
N ARG A 27 -8.58 1.34 -3.76
CA ARG A 27 -8.38 1.77 -2.37
C ARG A 27 -9.59 1.38 -1.50
N GLY A 28 -10.80 1.40 -2.04
CA GLY A 28 -12.04 1.07 -1.33
C GLY A 28 -13.23 0.95 -2.29
N TYR A 29 -14.05 -0.07 -2.08
CA TYR A 29 -15.15 -0.47 -2.98
C TYR A 29 -16.40 -0.94 -2.22
N ASP A 30 -16.53 -0.54 -0.95
CA ASP A 30 -17.72 -0.87 -0.14
C ASP A 30 -18.91 0.03 -0.49
N SER A 31 -18.63 1.27 -0.90
CA SER A 31 -19.62 2.24 -1.40
C SER A 31 -18.92 3.42 -2.07
N ALA A 32 -19.63 4.18 -2.89
CA ALA A 32 -19.13 5.40 -3.52
C ALA A 32 -20.23 6.47 -3.60
N GLY A 33 -19.83 7.73 -3.74
CA GLY A 33 -20.76 8.82 -3.98
C GLY A 33 -20.11 10.10 -4.48
N ILE A 34 -20.93 10.99 -5.02
CA ILE A 34 -20.55 12.32 -5.50
C ILE A 34 -21.58 13.36 -5.09
N ALA A 35 -21.14 14.59 -4.85
CA ALA A 35 -21.98 15.78 -4.72
C ALA A 35 -21.46 16.84 -5.70
N VAL A 36 -22.36 17.42 -6.47
CA VAL A 36 -22.06 18.45 -7.46
C VAL A 36 -22.96 19.66 -7.24
N LEU A 37 -22.34 20.82 -7.09
CA LEU A 37 -22.98 22.13 -7.04
C LEU A 37 -22.91 22.78 -8.42
N SER A 38 -24.06 22.99 -9.05
CA SER A 38 -24.21 23.69 -10.33
C SER A 38 -25.42 24.59 -10.25
N ASP A 39 -25.30 25.83 -10.74
CA ASP A 39 -26.42 26.78 -10.83
C ASP A 39 -27.16 26.99 -9.49
N GLY A 40 -26.42 27.04 -8.37
CA GLY A 40 -26.96 27.19 -7.02
C GLY A 40 -27.63 25.95 -6.41
N GLU A 41 -27.62 24.82 -7.13
CA GLU A 41 -28.28 23.58 -6.71
C GLU A 41 -27.33 22.40 -6.54
N PHE A 42 -27.54 21.64 -5.46
CA PHE A 42 -26.77 20.43 -5.17
C PHE A 42 -27.47 19.20 -5.74
N ASN A 43 -26.71 18.40 -6.47
CA ASN A 43 -27.09 17.05 -6.86
C ASN A 43 -26.15 16.06 -6.17
N ASN A 44 -26.71 15.12 -5.41
CA ASN A 44 -25.95 14.15 -4.62
C ASN A 44 -26.41 12.72 -4.93
N PHE A 45 -25.44 11.83 -5.16
CA PHE A 45 -25.67 10.44 -5.51
C PHE A 45 -24.75 9.54 -4.70
N LYS A 46 -25.31 8.47 -4.13
CA LYS A 46 -24.58 7.47 -3.34
C LYS A 46 -25.01 6.06 -3.74
N ALA A 47 -24.08 5.11 -3.74
CA ALA A 47 -24.35 3.71 -4.03
C ALA A 47 -23.50 2.79 -3.14
N VAL A 48 -24.07 1.66 -2.72
CA VAL A 48 -23.33 0.58 -2.04
C VAL A 48 -22.66 -0.32 -3.09
N GLY A 49 -21.47 -0.83 -2.76
CA GLY A 49 -20.67 -1.70 -3.61
C GLY A 49 -19.77 -0.93 -4.58
N LYS A 50 -19.39 -1.62 -5.66
CA LYS A 50 -18.47 -1.14 -6.70
C LYS A 50 -19.00 0.12 -7.41
N LEU A 51 -18.09 0.91 -7.97
CA LEU A 51 -18.34 2.20 -8.60
C LEU A 51 -19.36 2.13 -9.73
N VAL A 52 -19.43 1.00 -10.45
CA VAL A 52 -20.44 0.76 -11.51
C VAL A 52 -21.88 1.01 -11.04
N ASN A 53 -22.18 0.79 -9.77
CA ASN A 53 -23.51 1.05 -9.21
C ASN A 53 -23.79 2.56 -9.12
N LEU A 54 -22.76 3.38 -8.84
CA LEU A 54 -22.86 4.84 -8.85
C LEU A 54 -22.96 5.38 -10.28
N GLU A 55 -22.19 4.81 -11.23
CA GLU A 55 -22.27 5.14 -12.66
C GLU A 55 -23.71 4.95 -13.18
N GLU A 56 -24.32 3.80 -12.87
CA GLU A 56 -25.71 3.52 -13.27
C GLU A 56 -26.70 4.53 -12.65
N LYS A 57 -26.53 4.89 -11.37
CA LYS A 57 -27.38 5.89 -10.71
C LYS A 57 -27.23 7.30 -11.27
N THR A 58 -26.10 7.62 -11.87
CA THR A 58 -25.77 8.97 -12.36
C THR A 58 -25.88 9.10 -13.89
N LYS A 59 -26.33 8.04 -14.58
CA LYS A 59 -26.39 7.99 -16.05
C LYS A 59 -27.18 9.14 -16.69
N ASP A 60 -28.29 9.54 -16.07
CA ASP A 60 -29.19 10.57 -16.58
C ASP A 60 -28.83 11.98 -16.10
N PHE A 61 -27.89 12.09 -15.15
CA PHE A 61 -27.38 13.37 -14.66
C PHE A 61 -26.31 13.92 -15.61
N LYS A 62 -26.38 15.23 -15.89
CA LYS A 62 -25.46 15.94 -16.77
C LYS A 62 -24.97 17.21 -16.12
N THR A 63 -23.70 17.52 -16.35
CA THR A 63 -23.05 18.76 -15.92
C THR A 63 -22.44 19.41 -17.15
N GLU A 64 -23.00 20.53 -17.60
CA GLU A 64 -22.64 21.21 -18.85
C GLU A 64 -22.09 22.64 -18.63
N HIS A 65 -22.07 23.10 -17.37
CA HIS A 65 -21.64 24.43 -16.97
C HIS A 65 -20.61 24.37 -15.85
N PHE A 66 -20.15 25.53 -15.41
CA PHE A 66 -19.27 25.63 -14.25
C PHE A 66 -19.91 24.92 -13.05
N ALA A 67 -19.15 24.01 -12.44
CA ALA A 67 -19.61 23.32 -11.26
C ALA A 67 -18.44 23.05 -10.31
N VAL A 68 -18.80 22.94 -9.04
CA VAL A 68 -17.91 22.51 -7.96
C VAL A 68 -18.38 21.15 -7.50
N GLY A 69 -17.47 20.18 -7.46
CA GLY A 69 -17.83 18.81 -7.14
C GLY A 69 -16.83 18.11 -6.25
N ILE A 70 -17.34 17.24 -5.39
CA ILE A 70 -16.54 16.34 -4.55
C ILE A 70 -17.07 14.92 -4.68
N GLY A 71 -16.16 13.95 -4.63
CA GLY A 71 -16.47 12.53 -4.78
C GLY A 71 -15.65 11.68 -3.83
N HIS A 72 -16.19 10.51 -3.50
CA HIS A 72 -15.54 9.61 -2.58
C HIS A 72 -15.81 8.13 -2.87
N THR A 73 -14.79 7.28 -2.70
CA THR A 73 -14.92 5.82 -2.59
C THR A 73 -14.56 5.39 -1.17
N ARG A 74 -15.36 4.50 -0.58
CA ARG A 74 -15.26 4.17 0.85
C ARG A 74 -14.76 2.76 1.09
N TRP A 75 -13.88 2.63 2.08
CA TRP A 75 -13.60 1.39 2.81
C TRP A 75 -14.07 1.58 4.25
N ALA A 76 -15.05 0.78 4.70
CA ALA A 76 -15.78 1.06 5.92
C ALA A 76 -14.97 0.72 7.19
N THR A 77 -14.65 1.75 8.00
CA THR A 77 -14.06 1.60 9.35
C THR A 77 -15.14 1.66 10.43
N HIS A 78 -15.95 2.73 10.43
CA HIS A 78 -17.07 2.93 11.36
C HIS A 78 -18.42 2.80 10.64
N GLY A 79 -19.29 1.88 11.09
CA GLY A 79 -20.62 1.69 10.53
C GLY A 79 -20.64 0.87 9.22
N LYS A 80 -21.67 0.03 9.07
CA LYS A 80 -21.79 -0.92 7.96
C LYS A 80 -21.84 -0.21 6.59
N PRO A 81 -21.38 -0.85 5.50
CA PRO A 81 -21.59 -0.36 4.14
C PRO A 81 -23.08 -0.18 3.81
N THR A 82 -23.55 1.07 3.85
CA THR A 82 -24.94 1.47 3.53
C THR A 82 -24.91 2.81 2.80
N GLU A 83 -25.95 3.16 2.06
CA GLU A 83 -26.01 4.47 1.38
C GLU A 83 -26.00 5.64 2.37
N LEU A 84 -26.55 5.46 3.58
CA LEU A 84 -26.52 6.47 4.63
C LEU A 84 -25.09 6.73 5.14
N ASN A 85 -24.28 5.67 5.26
CA ASN A 85 -22.88 5.77 5.69
C ASN A 85 -21.92 6.08 4.52
N ALA A 86 -22.39 6.07 3.28
CA ALA A 86 -21.58 6.46 2.14
C ALA A 86 -21.40 7.99 2.12
N HIS A 87 -20.20 8.43 1.74
CA HIS A 87 -19.89 9.84 1.52
C HIS A 87 -20.35 10.27 0.11
N PRO A 88 -20.60 11.56 -0.15
CA PRO A 88 -20.52 12.70 0.78
C PRO A 88 -21.59 12.69 1.89
N HIS A 89 -21.24 13.21 3.07
CA HIS A 89 -22.20 13.48 4.15
C HIS A 89 -22.84 14.85 3.96
N LEU A 90 -24.10 14.98 4.37
CA LEU A 90 -24.99 16.11 4.10
C LEU A 90 -25.27 16.89 5.39
N GLY A 91 -25.13 18.21 5.34
CA GLY A 91 -25.72 19.17 6.28
C GLY A 91 -27.00 19.81 5.71
N GLU A 92 -27.44 20.94 6.23
CA GLU A 92 -28.56 21.71 5.66
C GLU A 92 -28.22 22.30 4.28
N CYS A 93 -27.00 22.79 4.10
CA CYS A 93 -26.56 23.47 2.87
C CYS A 93 -25.15 23.10 2.42
N SER A 94 -24.53 22.12 3.06
CA SER A 94 -23.12 21.74 2.84
C SER A 94 -22.94 20.24 2.67
N TYR A 95 -21.86 19.85 1.98
CA TYR A 95 -21.45 18.46 1.82
C TYR A 95 -19.98 18.28 2.13
N VAL A 96 -19.63 17.12 2.71
CA VAL A 96 -18.26 16.79 3.08
C VAL A 96 -17.87 15.38 2.64
N VAL A 97 -16.63 15.24 2.17
CA VAL A 97 -15.94 13.95 2.02
C VAL A 97 -14.70 13.93 2.92
N HIS A 98 -14.40 12.75 3.46
CA HIS A 98 -13.38 12.58 4.49
C HIS A 98 -12.66 11.24 4.33
N ASN A 99 -11.33 11.29 4.31
CA ASN A 99 -10.46 10.13 4.47
C ASN A 99 -9.78 10.25 5.82
N GLY A 100 -10.00 9.31 6.74
CA GLY A 100 -9.46 9.43 8.08
C GLY A 100 -10.36 8.87 9.17
N ILE A 101 -10.04 9.22 10.41
CA ILE A 101 -10.85 8.99 11.60
C ILE A 101 -10.85 10.27 12.44
N ILE A 102 -12.04 10.75 12.79
CA ILE A 102 -12.21 11.82 13.79
C ILE A 102 -12.34 11.16 15.17
N GLU A 103 -11.29 11.23 15.97
CA GLU A 103 -11.19 10.51 17.25
C GLU A 103 -12.16 11.07 18.30
N ASN A 104 -12.40 12.38 18.31
CA ASN A 104 -13.32 13.04 19.24
C ASN A 104 -14.76 13.18 18.71
N TYR A 105 -15.15 12.39 17.70
CA TYR A 105 -16.49 12.48 17.08
C TYR A 105 -17.63 12.30 18.09
N ALA A 106 -17.46 11.43 19.09
CA ALA A 106 -18.50 11.13 20.07
C ALA A 106 -18.83 12.33 20.98
N GLU A 107 -17.82 13.13 21.32
CA GLU A 107 -17.98 14.36 22.10
C GLU A 107 -18.72 15.41 21.27
N LEU A 108 -18.22 15.69 20.06
CA LEU A 108 -18.84 16.64 19.13
C LEU A 108 -20.29 16.28 18.79
N LYS A 109 -20.55 15.00 18.52
CA LYS A 109 -21.89 14.50 18.24
C LYS A 109 -22.86 14.79 19.38
N LYS A 110 -22.45 14.52 20.62
CA LYS A 110 -23.28 14.75 21.81
C LYS A 110 -23.59 16.25 22.00
N GLU A 111 -22.63 17.13 21.76
CA GLU A 111 -22.85 18.59 21.81
C GLU A 111 -23.85 19.04 20.74
N LEU A 112 -23.69 18.58 19.50
CA LEU A 112 -24.58 18.90 18.38
C LEU A 112 -26.00 18.36 18.60
N GLU A 113 -26.14 17.14 19.12
CA GLU A 113 -27.44 16.56 19.48
C GLU A 113 -28.15 17.36 20.59
N ALA A 114 -27.39 17.88 21.57
CA ALA A 114 -27.94 18.74 22.62
C ALA A 114 -28.46 20.09 22.07
N GLU A 115 -27.92 20.54 20.93
CA GLU A 115 -28.36 21.73 20.21
C GLU A 115 -29.47 21.44 19.16
N GLY A 116 -29.94 20.19 19.08
CA GLY A 116 -31.07 19.77 18.25
C GLY A 116 -30.70 19.25 16.86
N VAL A 117 -29.42 18.99 16.58
CA VAL A 117 -28.97 18.37 15.33
C VAL A 117 -29.34 16.89 15.32
N ASN A 118 -29.94 16.43 14.21
CA ASN A 118 -30.26 15.02 14.01
C ASN A 118 -29.21 14.36 13.11
N PHE A 119 -28.59 13.28 13.60
CA PHE A 119 -27.63 12.49 12.83
C PHE A 119 -28.34 11.35 12.09
N LEU A 120 -28.01 11.18 10.80
CA LEU A 120 -28.60 10.17 9.93
C LEU A 120 -27.73 8.91 9.81
N SER A 121 -26.44 9.04 10.09
CA SER A 121 -25.44 7.99 9.88
C SER A 121 -24.76 7.56 11.19
N GLN A 122 -23.97 6.50 11.07
CA GLN A 122 -23.14 5.96 12.15
C GLN A 122 -21.66 6.36 12.00
N THR A 123 -21.35 7.24 11.06
CA THR A 123 -19.96 7.61 10.76
C THR A 123 -19.51 8.76 11.64
N ASP A 124 -18.21 8.78 11.89
CA ASP A 124 -17.50 9.90 12.48
C ASP A 124 -17.54 11.14 11.56
N THR A 125 -17.49 10.94 10.23
CA THR A 125 -17.50 12.01 9.23
C THR A 125 -18.68 12.98 9.33
N GLU A 126 -19.88 12.51 9.68
CA GLU A 126 -21.08 13.37 9.70
C GLU A 126 -20.96 14.54 10.69
N VAL A 127 -20.15 14.39 11.75
CA VAL A 127 -19.94 15.49 12.72
C VAL A 127 -19.27 16.70 12.07
N ILE A 128 -18.46 16.51 11.02
CA ILE A 128 -17.69 17.58 10.38
C ILE A 128 -18.63 18.59 9.71
N VAL A 129 -19.61 18.12 8.94
CA VAL A 129 -20.53 19.01 8.20
C VAL A 129 -21.46 19.76 9.13
N HIS A 130 -21.97 19.10 10.17
CA HIS A 130 -22.84 19.74 11.18
C HIS A 130 -22.07 20.74 12.04
N GLN A 131 -20.82 20.43 12.41
CA GLN A 131 -19.96 21.36 13.14
C GLN A 131 -19.62 22.59 12.31
N PHE A 132 -19.36 22.42 11.01
CA PHE A 132 -19.16 23.53 10.07
C PHE A 132 -20.38 24.46 10.01
N GLU A 133 -21.57 23.91 9.82
CA GLU A 133 -22.79 24.71 9.71
C GLU A 133 -23.18 25.38 11.03
N LYS A 134 -22.88 24.75 12.17
CA LYS A 134 -22.98 25.40 13.49
C LYS A 134 -22.07 26.64 13.56
N ASN A 135 -20.79 26.48 13.23
CA ASN A 135 -19.82 27.57 13.27
C ASN A 135 -20.17 28.68 12.26
N LEU A 136 -20.75 28.31 11.10
CA LEU A 136 -21.18 29.24 10.05
C LEU A 136 -22.25 30.23 10.53
N LYS A 137 -23.09 29.87 11.50
CA LYS A 137 -24.13 30.77 12.04
C LYS A 137 -23.55 32.00 12.75
N THR A 138 -22.32 31.92 13.24
CA THR A 138 -21.68 32.98 14.04
C THR A 138 -20.41 33.55 13.43
N ALA A 139 -19.79 32.86 12.47
CA ALA A 139 -18.56 33.29 11.83
C ALA A 139 -18.77 34.51 10.91
N SER A 140 -17.72 35.30 10.71
CA SER A 140 -17.73 36.46 9.81
C SER A 140 -17.56 36.07 8.34
N SER A 141 -17.09 34.84 8.08
CA SER A 141 -16.93 34.27 6.74
C SER A 141 -17.01 32.74 6.77
N GLU A 142 -17.26 32.13 5.62
CA GLU A 142 -17.27 30.67 5.46
C GLU A 142 -15.90 30.05 5.78
N PHE A 143 -14.81 30.76 5.44
CA PHE A 143 -13.47 30.30 5.77
C PHE A 143 -13.19 30.33 7.28
N GLU A 144 -13.65 31.35 8.00
CA GLU A 144 -13.52 31.41 9.47
C GLU A 144 -14.32 30.27 10.15
N ALA A 145 -15.51 29.96 9.64
CA ALA A 145 -16.30 28.82 10.11
C ALA A 145 -15.56 27.50 9.88
N PHE A 146 -14.95 27.32 8.70
CA PHE A 146 -14.16 26.15 8.38
C PHE A 146 -12.92 26.05 9.26
N GLU A 147 -12.14 27.12 9.41
CA GLU A 147 -10.96 27.17 10.30
C GLU A 147 -11.32 26.78 11.75
N THR A 148 -12.42 27.35 12.27
CA THR A 148 -12.92 27.03 13.61
C THR A 148 -13.26 25.54 13.73
N THR A 149 -13.92 24.99 12.71
CA THR A 149 -14.27 23.57 12.65
C THR A 149 -13.04 22.68 12.70
N ILE A 150 -12.03 22.96 11.87
CA ILE A 150 -10.79 22.17 11.83
C ILE A 150 -10.06 22.21 13.18
N SER A 151 -10.06 23.35 13.88
CA SER A 151 -9.42 23.46 15.20
C SER A 151 -10.08 22.62 16.30
N GLN A 152 -11.33 22.17 16.08
CA GLN A 152 -12.11 21.35 17.00
C GLN A 152 -11.99 19.85 16.72
N LEU A 153 -11.42 19.45 15.58
CA LEU A 153 -11.26 18.04 15.21
C LEU A 153 -9.97 17.46 15.80
N GLN A 154 -10.04 16.20 16.25
CA GLN A 154 -8.89 15.40 16.67
C GLN A 154 -8.82 14.13 15.82
N GLY A 155 -7.60 13.64 15.57
CA GLY A 155 -7.34 12.43 14.80
C GLY A 155 -6.58 12.71 13.51
N ALA A 156 -6.85 11.91 12.47
CA ALA A 156 -6.22 12.03 11.16
C ALA A 156 -7.30 12.16 10.09
N TYR A 157 -7.19 13.14 9.21
CA TYR A 157 -8.20 13.45 8.20
C TYR A 157 -7.61 14.09 6.94
N ALA A 158 -8.22 13.82 5.79
CA ALA A 158 -8.19 14.66 4.60
C ALA A 158 -9.64 14.99 4.26
N ILE A 159 -9.99 16.27 4.25
CA ILE A 159 -11.36 16.77 4.16
C ILE A 159 -11.48 17.62 2.91
N LEU A 160 -12.53 17.41 2.13
CA LEU A 160 -13.06 18.41 1.20
C LEU A 160 -14.50 18.76 1.60
N LEU A 161 -14.79 20.04 1.69
CA LEU A 161 -16.11 20.56 2.04
C LEU A 161 -16.56 21.59 0.99
N VAL A 162 -17.84 21.48 0.59
CA VAL A 162 -18.51 22.40 -0.32
C VAL A 162 -19.81 22.88 0.30
N THR A 163 -20.24 24.12 0.02
CA THR A 163 -21.43 24.73 0.64
C THR A 163 -22.12 25.70 -0.31
N LYS A 164 -23.45 25.80 -0.22
CA LYS A 164 -24.23 26.79 -1.00
C LYS A 164 -23.90 28.24 -0.61
N SER A 165 -23.38 28.47 0.59
CA SER A 165 -22.97 29.81 1.03
C SER A 165 -21.79 30.36 0.21
N LYS A 166 -20.99 29.48 -0.40
CA LYS A 166 -19.83 29.84 -1.22
C LYS A 166 -19.69 28.88 -2.41
N GLU A 167 -20.47 29.14 -3.46
CA GLU A 167 -20.72 28.18 -4.54
C GLU A 167 -19.52 27.86 -5.44
N ASP A 168 -18.49 28.70 -5.43
CA ASP A 168 -17.30 28.61 -6.28
C ASP A 168 -16.06 28.02 -5.56
N THR A 169 -16.23 27.51 -4.35
CA THR A 169 -15.12 27.21 -3.44
C THR A 169 -15.16 25.77 -2.93
N ILE A 170 -13.98 25.12 -2.90
CA ILE A 170 -13.75 23.91 -2.10
C ILE A 170 -12.87 24.29 -0.90
N PHE A 171 -13.35 24.02 0.31
CA PHE A 171 -12.55 24.08 1.53
C PHE A 171 -11.85 22.75 1.75
N PHE A 172 -10.59 22.79 2.18
CA PHE A 172 -9.79 21.59 2.38
C PHE A 172 -8.99 21.62 3.67
N ALA A 173 -8.78 20.46 4.28
CA ALA A 173 -7.86 20.31 5.41
C ALA A 173 -7.17 18.95 5.38
N LYS A 174 -5.88 18.91 5.74
CA LYS A 174 -5.06 17.70 5.76
C LYS A 174 -4.35 17.54 7.11
N LEU A 175 -4.49 16.37 7.72
CA LEU A 175 -3.72 15.91 8.86
C LEU A 175 -3.58 14.39 8.80
N GLY A 176 -2.39 13.85 8.54
CA GLY A 176 -2.14 12.40 8.52
C GLY A 176 -2.58 11.66 7.24
N SER A 177 -3.75 11.98 6.67
CA SER A 177 -4.19 11.37 5.39
C SER A 177 -3.66 12.12 4.16
N PRO A 178 -3.32 11.44 3.04
CA PRO A 178 -2.77 12.10 1.85
C PRO A 178 -3.81 12.89 1.06
N MET A 179 -3.41 14.07 0.56
CA MET A 179 -4.21 14.91 -0.33
C MET A 179 -3.29 15.82 -1.15
N LEU A 180 -3.66 16.07 -2.40
CA LEU A 180 -2.97 17.00 -3.30
C LEU A 180 -3.99 17.79 -4.12
N VAL A 181 -3.55 18.95 -4.62
CA VAL A 181 -4.30 19.75 -5.60
C VAL A 181 -3.48 19.90 -6.88
N GLY A 182 -4.09 19.60 -8.02
CA GLY A 182 -3.53 19.77 -9.35
C GLY A 182 -4.19 20.91 -10.12
N LYS A 183 -3.47 21.39 -11.12
CA LYS A 183 -3.99 22.34 -12.11
C LYS A 183 -3.64 21.91 -13.53
N ASN A 184 -4.51 22.27 -14.46
CA ASN A 184 -4.27 22.13 -15.89
C ASN A 184 -3.95 23.49 -16.53
N LYS A 185 -3.70 23.48 -17.85
CA LYS A 185 -3.41 24.70 -18.63
C LYS A 185 -4.55 25.70 -18.64
N ASP A 186 -5.78 25.23 -18.47
CA ASP A 186 -7.00 26.05 -18.40
C ASP A 186 -7.27 26.58 -16.99
N HIS A 187 -6.32 26.40 -16.06
CA HIS A 187 -6.39 26.80 -14.65
C HIS A 187 -7.55 26.18 -13.86
N GLU A 188 -8.12 25.08 -14.33
CA GLU A 188 -9.07 24.27 -13.55
C GLU A 188 -8.35 23.55 -12.41
N LYS A 189 -9.08 23.25 -11.33
CA LYS A 189 -8.51 22.71 -10.09
C LYS A 189 -9.04 21.31 -9.83
N TYR A 190 -8.13 20.40 -9.50
CA TYR A 190 -8.42 18.98 -9.26
C TYR A 190 -7.85 18.58 -7.90
N PHE A 191 -8.64 17.95 -7.06
CA PHE A 191 -8.17 17.35 -5.82
C PHE A 191 -8.16 15.84 -5.95
N ALA A 192 -7.17 15.19 -5.33
CA ALA A 192 -7.23 13.76 -5.09
C ALA A 192 -6.42 13.33 -3.87
N SER A 193 -6.71 12.11 -3.40
CA SER A 193 -5.91 11.42 -2.37
C SER A 193 -4.70 10.65 -2.93
N SER A 194 -4.43 10.73 -4.24
CA SER A 194 -3.22 10.23 -4.90
C SER A 194 -3.07 10.82 -6.30
N ASP A 195 -1.93 10.63 -6.94
CA ASP A 195 -1.62 11.15 -8.27
C ASP A 195 -2.51 10.57 -9.38
N THR A 196 -2.86 9.28 -9.26
CA THR A 196 -3.48 8.50 -10.34
C THR A 196 -4.72 9.14 -10.99
N PRO A 197 -5.66 9.77 -10.26
CA PRO A 197 -6.82 10.47 -10.85
C PRO A 197 -6.46 11.72 -11.64
N LEU A 198 -5.33 12.35 -11.34
CA LEU A 198 -4.92 13.62 -11.97
C LEU A 198 -4.07 13.37 -13.23
N ILE A 199 -3.51 12.17 -13.42
CA ILE A 199 -2.66 11.86 -14.57
C ILE A 199 -3.45 12.04 -15.88
N GLY A 200 -2.92 12.86 -16.77
CA GLY A 200 -3.56 13.20 -18.06
C GLY A 200 -4.64 14.28 -17.95
N HIS A 201 -4.98 14.75 -16.75
CA HIS A 201 -5.86 15.90 -16.52
C HIS A 201 -5.07 17.14 -16.06
N CYS A 202 -4.05 16.94 -15.23
CA CYS A 202 -3.18 18.00 -14.70
C CYS A 202 -1.75 17.89 -15.24
N ASP A 203 -1.10 19.04 -15.35
CA ASP A 203 0.35 19.12 -15.66
C ASP A 203 1.18 19.23 -14.37
N ASP A 204 0.67 19.99 -13.41
CA ASP A 204 1.35 20.32 -12.16
C ASP A 204 0.48 20.02 -10.95
N VAL A 205 1.11 19.58 -9.86
CA VAL A 205 0.47 19.25 -8.58
C VAL A 205 1.21 19.86 -7.39
N ASN A 206 0.45 20.26 -6.37
CA ASN A 206 0.93 20.66 -5.05
C ASN A 206 0.47 19.63 -4.02
N TYR A 207 1.42 19.01 -3.32
CA TYR A 207 1.15 18.14 -2.19
C TYR A 207 1.01 18.97 -0.91
N PHE A 208 -0.04 18.72 -0.14
CA PHE A 208 -0.23 19.42 1.13
C PHE A 208 0.59 18.75 2.25
N ASP A 209 1.10 19.55 3.17
CA ASP A 209 1.77 19.06 4.37
C ASP A 209 0.76 18.72 5.48
N ASP A 210 1.20 17.96 6.48
CA ASP A 210 0.38 17.71 7.68
C ASP A 210 0.11 19.01 8.44
N GLY A 211 -1.18 19.28 8.67
CA GLY A 211 -1.68 20.50 9.29
C GLY A 211 -2.00 21.62 8.30
N ASP A 212 -1.81 21.41 6.99
CA ASP A 212 -2.22 22.38 5.98
C ASP A 212 -3.76 22.36 5.82
N TYR A 213 -4.37 23.54 5.79
CA TYR A 213 -5.79 23.76 5.51
C TYR A 213 -6.00 25.03 4.71
N GLY A 214 -7.18 25.20 4.13
CA GLY A 214 -7.42 26.36 3.28
C GLY A 214 -8.64 26.23 2.40
N TYR A 215 -8.62 26.98 1.30
CA TYR A 215 -9.66 26.96 0.29
C TYR A 215 -9.08 27.15 -1.11
N VAL A 216 -9.82 26.65 -2.10
CA VAL A 216 -9.49 26.79 -3.52
C VAL A 216 -10.70 27.31 -4.27
N THR A 217 -10.46 28.31 -5.12
CA THR A 217 -11.41 28.90 -6.06
C THR A 217 -10.88 28.75 -7.49
N PRO A 218 -11.62 29.20 -8.53
CA PRO A 218 -11.07 29.25 -9.89
C PRO A 218 -9.78 30.09 -9.96
N ASP A 219 -9.74 31.20 -9.21
CA ASP A 219 -8.71 32.23 -9.32
C ASP A 219 -7.52 32.00 -8.37
N GLU A 220 -7.73 31.38 -7.20
CA GLU A 220 -6.67 31.25 -6.19
C GLU A 220 -6.66 29.91 -5.44
N ILE A 221 -5.49 29.60 -4.88
CA ILE A 221 -5.26 28.49 -3.96
C ILE A 221 -4.65 29.11 -2.70
N LYS A 222 -5.40 29.11 -1.60
CA LYS A 222 -4.98 29.67 -0.32
C LYS A 222 -4.71 28.54 0.66
N ILE A 223 -3.47 28.45 1.13
CA ILE A 223 -2.98 27.40 2.02
C ILE A 223 -2.49 28.05 3.30
N PHE A 224 -2.90 27.55 4.45
CA PHE A 224 -2.45 27.96 5.76
C PHE A 224 -1.89 26.76 6.50
N ASN A 225 -0.79 26.94 7.22
CA ASN A 225 -0.25 25.91 8.10
C ASN A 225 -0.97 25.91 9.46
N LYS A 226 -0.64 24.94 10.32
CA LYS A 226 -1.17 24.84 11.69
C LYS A 226 -0.97 26.08 12.59
N ASN A 227 -0.05 26.98 12.24
CA ASN A 227 0.21 28.24 12.95
C ASN A 227 -0.58 29.43 12.36
N LYS A 228 -1.51 29.17 11.42
CA LYS A 228 -2.28 30.17 10.67
C LYS A 228 -1.44 31.05 9.73
N GLU A 229 -0.25 30.59 9.35
CA GLU A 229 0.61 31.32 8.42
C GLU A 229 0.30 30.91 6.98
N GLU A 230 0.12 31.89 6.09
CA GLU A 230 -0.14 31.63 4.67
C GLU A 230 1.12 31.05 3.98
N LYS A 231 0.93 29.94 3.26
CA LYS A 231 1.91 29.27 2.42
C LYS A 231 1.58 29.49 0.95
N GLN A 232 2.62 29.71 0.14
CA GLN A 232 2.48 29.68 -1.32
C GLN A 232 2.48 28.23 -1.82
N PRO A 233 1.63 27.87 -2.81
CA PRO A 233 1.62 26.54 -3.38
C PRO A 233 2.93 26.25 -4.14
N HIS A 234 3.53 25.10 -3.84
CA HIS A 234 4.72 24.60 -4.51
C HIS A 234 4.35 23.49 -5.51
N PHE A 235 4.32 23.87 -6.79
CA PHE A 235 3.92 22.99 -7.88
C PHE A 235 5.09 22.16 -8.42
N THR A 236 4.87 20.85 -8.51
CA THR A 236 5.76 19.86 -9.13
C THR A 236 5.08 19.19 -10.32
N LYS A 237 5.84 18.77 -11.33
CA LYS A 237 5.28 18.10 -12.51
C LYS A 237 4.71 16.73 -12.19
N LEU A 238 3.54 16.44 -12.74
CA LEU A 238 2.90 15.13 -12.64
C LEU A 238 3.46 14.16 -13.72
N PRO A 239 3.69 12.87 -13.41
CA PRO A 239 4.06 11.88 -14.41
C PRO A 239 2.98 11.72 -15.48
N THR A 240 3.35 11.57 -16.75
CA THR A 240 2.42 11.59 -17.90
C THR A 240 1.91 10.22 -18.34
N ASN A 241 2.46 9.10 -17.85
CA ASN A 241 2.26 7.80 -18.48
C ASN A 241 1.17 6.94 -17.81
N LYS A 242 -0.03 6.89 -18.42
CA LYS A 242 -1.18 6.05 -18.03
C LYS A 242 -1.06 4.57 -18.42
N LEU A 243 -0.13 4.18 -19.31
CA LEU A 243 -0.07 2.82 -19.89
C LEU A 243 0.16 1.71 -18.85
N SER A 244 0.83 1.99 -17.73
CA SER A 244 1.09 0.99 -16.68
C SER A 244 -0.16 0.58 -15.89
N ALA A 245 -1.26 1.32 -16.01
CA ALA A 245 -2.45 1.22 -15.16
C ALA A 245 -3.58 0.33 -15.74
N GLN A 246 -3.37 -0.32 -16.90
CA GLN A 246 -4.35 -1.21 -17.56
C GLN A 246 -3.96 -2.69 -17.41
N LYS A 247 -4.93 -3.60 -17.62
CA LYS A 247 -4.72 -5.07 -17.53
C LYS A 247 -3.95 -5.68 -18.70
N ASP A 248 -3.80 -4.98 -19.82
CA ASP A 248 -2.96 -5.41 -20.95
C ASP A 248 -3.16 -6.87 -21.41
N GLY A 249 -4.43 -7.29 -21.54
CA GLY A 249 -4.79 -8.65 -21.97
C GLY A 249 -4.74 -9.73 -20.87
N TYR A 250 -4.25 -9.42 -19.67
CA TYR A 250 -4.32 -10.33 -18.52
C TYR A 250 -5.72 -10.34 -17.87
N ARG A 251 -6.05 -11.42 -17.16
CA ARG A 251 -7.37 -11.58 -16.51
C ARG A 251 -7.50 -10.63 -15.31
N PHE A 252 -6.42 -10.52 -14.55
CA PHE A 252 -6.32 -9.79 -13.29
C PHE A 252 -5.09 -8.87 -13.30
N PHE A 253 -5.16 -7.75 -12.56
CA PHE A 253 -3.98 -6.92 -12.30
C PHE A 253 -2.91 -7.71 -11.57
N MET A 254 -3.26 -8.51 -10.56
CA MET A 254 -2.29 -9.35 -9.86
C MET A 254 -1.55 -10.30 -10.82
N GLU A 255 -2.25 -10.89 -11.79
CA GLU A 255 -1.63 -11.76 -12.80
C GLU A 255 -0.63 -10.99 -13.66
N LYS A 256 -1.04 -9.83 -14.21
CA LYS A 256 -0.15 -8.92 -14.94
C LYS A 256 1.08 -8.58 -14.12
N GLU A 257 0.89 -8.18 -12.87
CA GLU A 257 1.95 -7.72 -11.97
C GLU A 257 2.95 -8.84 -11.63
N ILE A 258 2.50 -10.10 -11.54
CA ILE A 258 3.40 -11.25 -11.40
C ILE A 258 4.29 -11.39 -12.64
N TYR A 259 3.71 -11.29 -13.84
CA TYR A 259 4.43 -11.39 -15.11
C TYR A 259 5.38 -10.20 -15.35
N GLU A 260 5.03 -9.01 -14.87
CA GLU A 260 5.83 -7.79 -15.01
C GLU A 260 7.14 -7.80 -14.20
N GLN A 261 7.27 -8.67 -13.19
CA GLN A 261 8.43 -8.68 -12.28
C GLN A 261 9.77 -8.73 -13.00
N SER A 262 9.89 -9.45 -14.12
CA SER A 262 11.12 -9.49 -14.92
C SER A 262 11.54 -8.11 -15.43
N ASN A 263 10.60 -7.34 -15.97
CA ASN A 263 10.87 -6.02 -16.53
C ASN A 263 11.06 -5.00 -15.41
N VAL A 264 10.20 -5.05 -14.42
CA VAL A 264 10.21 -4.13 -13.28
C VAL A 264 11.50 -4.24 -12.45
N ILE A 265 12.01 -5.46 -12.24
CA ILE A 265 13.31 -5.63 -11.59
C ILE A 265 14.42 -5.06 -12.47
N THR A 266 14.37 -5.20 -13.79
CA THR A 266 15.34 -4.57 -14.69
C THR A 266 15.39 -3.05 -14.50
N ASP A 267 14.22 -2.40 -14.38
CA ASP A 267 14.13 -0.96 -14.08
C ASP A 267 14.66 -0.59 -12.69
N THR A 268 14.47 -1.49 -11.71
CA THR A 268 14.99 -1.34 -10.35
C THR A 268 16.51 -1.38 -10.32
N LEU A 269 17.13 -2.23 -11.15
CA LEU A 269 18.58 -2.40 -11.26
C LEU A 269 19.25 -1.27 -12.08
N LEU A 270 18.50 -0.63 -12.96
CA LEU A 270 19.02 0.37 -13.90
C LEU A 270 19.70 1.54 -13.17
N GLY A 271 20.97 1.79 -13.52
CA GLY A 271 21.79 2.84 -12.92
C GLY A 271 22.36 2.52 -11.54
N ARG A 272 22.04 1.36 -10.95
CA ARG A 272 22.47 0.98 -9.59
C ARG A 272 23.50 -0.15 -9.53
N LEU A 273 23.78 -0.81 -10.65
CA LEU A 273 24.76 -1.90 -10.72
C LEU A 273 25.99 -1.48 -11.54
N GLY A 274 27.10 -1.21 -10.85
CA GLY A 274 28.43 -1.09 -11.46
C GLY A 274 29.07 -2.45 -11.78
N THR A 275 30.31 -2.43 -12.25
CA THR A 275 31.08 -3.68 -12.49
C THR A 275 31.51 -4.34 -11.18
N ASP A 276 31.89 -3.53 -10.18
CA ASP A 276 32.41 -3.97 -8.89
C ASP A 276 31.81 -3.19 -7.71
N ASP A 277 30.68 -2.52 -7.94
CA ASP A 277 29.98 -1.77 -6.89
C ASP A 277 28.47 -1.70 -7.10
N ILE A 278 27.76 -1.47 -6.00
CA ILE A 278 26.35 -1.07 -5.98
C ILE A 278 26.29 0.44 -5.76
N ILE A 279 25.62 1.13 -6.67
CA ILE A 279 25.55 2.59 -6.70
C ILE A 279 24.16 3.02 -6.24
N PHE A 280 24.11 3.83 -5.18
CA PHE A 280 22.93 4.58 -4.78
C PHE A 280 23.32 6.05 -4.73
N GLU A 281 23.15 6.77 -5.84
CA GLU A 281 23.48 8.20 -5.93
C GLU A 281 22.60 9.05 -4.99
N GLU A 282 21.41 8.53 -4.67
CA GLU A 282 20.45 9.13 -3.75
C GLU A 282 20.86 9.04 -2.26
N LEU A 283 21.91 8.29 -1.92
CA LEU A 283 22.35 8.10 -0.54
C LEU A 283 23.67 8.83 -0.27
N ASP A 284 23.65 9.71 0.73
CA ASP A 284 24.88 10.27 1.30
C ASP A 284 25.62 9.17 2.10
N PRO A 285 26.90 8.88 1.80
CA PRO A 285 27.70 7.95 2.61
C PRO A 285 27.73 8.30 4.10
N GLU A 286 27.61 9.58 4.47
CA GLU A 286 27.55 10.02 5.87
C GLU A 286 26.30 9.51 6.61
N LEU A 287 25.25 9.09 5.89
CA LEU A 287 24.06 8.46 6.46
C LEU A 287 24.44 7.26 7.33
N PHE A 288 25.45 6.49 6.94
CA PHE A 288 25.85 5.27 7.64
C PHE A 288 26.93 5.49 8.71
N ASN A 289 27.47 6.71 8.82
CA ASN A 289 28.49 7.01 9.82
C ASN A 289 27.92 6.90 11.25
N GLY A 290 28.63 6.18 12.11
CA GLY A 290 28.23 5.91 13.49
C GLY A 290 27.09 4.90 13.66
N ILE A 291 26.64 4.23 12.58
CA ILE A 291 25.55 3.26 12.64
C ILE A 291 26.10 1.85 12.96
N ASN A 292 25.54 1.26 14.02
CA ASN A 292 25.86 -0.09 14.50
C ASN A 292 24.66 -1.05 14.41
N GLU A 293 23.44 -0.52 14.33
CA GLU A 293 22.20 -1.29 14.21
C GLU A 293 21.35 -0.75 13.06
N ILE A 294 20.71 -1.67 12.33
CA ILE A 294 19.63 -1.37 11.40
C ILE A 294 18.33 -1.87 12.01
N LYS A 295 17.34 -0.99 12.13
CA LYS A 295 16.00 -1.37 12.56
C LYS A 295 15.03 -1.19 11.41
N LEU A 296 14.46 -2.29 10.93
CA LEU A 296 13.51 -2.33 9.83
C LEU A 296 12.08 -2.34 10.39
N CYS A 297 11.21 -1.46 9.91
CA CYS A 297 9.84 -1.32 10.40
C CYS A 297 8.84 -1.27 9.24
N ALA A 298 7.83 -2.15 9.27
CA ALA A 298 6.83 -2.26 8.20
C ALA A 298 5.58 -3.04 8.64
N CYS A 299 4.62 -3.19 7.72
CA CYS A 299 3.41 -4.01 7.89
C CYS A 299 3.26 -5.01 6.71
N GLY A 300 2.59 -6.14 6.98
CA GLY A 300 2.18 -7.12 5.95
C GLY A 300 3.33 -7.63 5.08
N THR A 301 3.12 -7.69 3.76
CA THR A 301 4.14 -8.14 2.79
C THR A 301 5.46 -7.36 2.89
N SER A 302 5.44 -6.06 3.18
CA SER A 302 6.67 -5.28 3.37
C SER A 302 7.42 -5.65 4.66
N TYR A 303 6.72 -6.12 5.69
CA TYR A 303 7.34 -6.73 6.87
C TYR A 303 8.02 -8.06 6.51
N HIS A 304 7.43 -8.90 5.65
CA HIS A 304 8.10 -10.10 5.16
C HIS A 304 9.36 -9.78 4.34
N ALA A 305 9.35 -8.72 3.53
CA ALA A 305 10.55 -8.27 2.82
C ALA A 305 11.65 -7.82 3.79
N ALA A 306 11.27 -7.14 4.87
CA ALA A 306 12.18 -6.75 5.94
C ALA A 306 12.75 -7.95 6.71
N LEU A 307 11.94 -8.99 6.95
CA LEU A 307 12.42 -10.25 7.50
C LEU A 307 13.45 -10.91 6.58
N SER A 308 13.22 -10.95 5.27
CA SER A 308 14.24 -11.44 4.32
C SER A 308 15.52 -10.58 4.37
N ALA A 309 15.37 -9.27 4.48
CA ALA A 309 16.48 -8.33 4.52
C ALA A 309 17.37 -8.49 5.76
N SER A 310 16.82 -8.86 6.93
CA SER A 310 17.63 -9.06 8.13
C SER A 310 18.68 -10.17 7.96
N TYR A 311 18.31 -11.29 7.30
CA TYR A 311 19.26 -12.34 6.92
C TYR A 311 20.37 -11.79 6.03
N LEU A 312 20.05 -10.94 5.06
CA LEU A 312 21.02 -10.39 4.10
C LEU A 312 21.97 -9.39 4.78
N PHE A 313 21.46 -8.48 5.60
CA PHE A 313 22.26 -7.50 6.33
C PHE A 313 23.21 -8.17 7.34
N GLU A 314 22.73 -9.14 8.11
CA GLU A 314 23.59 -9.85 9.06
C GLU A 314 24.61 -10.75 8.36
N ARG A 315 24.24 -11.36 7.22
CA ARG A 315 25.12 -12.25 6.46
C ARG A 315 26.23 -11.50 5.74
N TYR A 316 25.89 -10.40 5.05
CA TYR A 316 26.82 -9.71 4.16
C TYR A 316 27.45 -8.47 4.80
N ALA A 317 26.64 -7.59 5.40
CA ALA A 317 27.11 -6.34 6.01
C ALA A 317 27.59 -6.49 7.46
N ARG A 318 27.35 -7.64 8.09
CA ARG A 318 27.69 -7.94 9.50
C ARG A 318 27.21 -6.82 10.44
N VAL A 319 26.00 -6.34 10.21
CA VAL A 319 25.35 -5.29 11.02
C VAL A 319 24.15 -5.90 11.74
N LYS A 320 24.03 -5.61 13.04
CA LYS A 320 22.90 -6.06 13.84
C LYS A 320 21.62 -5.56 13.21
N THR A 321 20.67 -6.45 12.94
CA THR A 321 19.43 -6.07 12.29
C THR A 321 18.23 -6.56 13.07
N SER A 322 17.30 -5.67 13.40
CA SER A 322 16.02 -6.00 14.03
C SER A 322 14.87 -5.65 13.10
N VAL A 323 13.78 -6.41 13.17
CA VAL A 323 12.60 -6.21 12.31
C VAL A 323 11.37 -6.10 13.21
N GLU A 324 10.59 -5.06 12.98
CA GLU A 324 9.47 -4.69 13.84
C GLU A 324 8.19 -4.56 13.02
N ILE A 325 7.08 -5.05 13.57
CA ILE A 325 5.74 -4.74 13.07
C ILE A 325 5.41 -3.32 13.54
N ALA A 326 5.06 -2.43 12.61
CA ALA A 326 4.95 -1.00 12.92
C ALA A 326 3.89 -0.68 14.00
N SER A 327 2.73 -1.35 13.94
CA SER A 327 1.66 -1.18 14.93
C SER A 327 2.13 -1.52 16.35
N GLU A 328 2.88 -2.61 16.52
CA GLU A 328 3.42 -3.01 17.84
C GLU A 328 4.55 -2.09 18.31
N PHE A 329 5.41 -1.65 17.39
CA PHE A 329 6.52 -0.77 17.73
C PHE A 329 6.05 0.59 18.26
N ARG A 330 4.97 1.13 17.67
CA ARG A 330 4.40 2.43 18.01
C ARG A 330 3.98 2.54 19.49
N TYR A 331 3.52 1.45 20.09
CA TYR A 331 2.87 1.49 21.41
C TYR A 331 3.67 0.92 22.58
N ARG A 332 4.79 0.25 22.33
CA ARG A 332 5.52 -0.51 23.37
C ARG A 332 6.64 0.25 24.10
N GLU A 333 6.69 1.58 23.98
CA GLU A 333 7.78 2.43 24.49
C GLU A 333 9.18 1.93 24.08
N PRO A 334 9.48 1.84 22.77
CA PRO A 334 10.70 1.21 22.30
C PRO A 334 11.95 2.02 22.64
N ILE A 335 13.05 1.31 22.95
CA ILE A 335 14.37 1.92 23.11
C ILE A 335 14.90 2.34 21.72
N MET A 336 15.19 3.63 21.56
CA MET A 336 15.75 4.21 20.35
C MET A 336 17.11 4.85 20.65
N THR A 337 18.15 4.39 19.96
CA THR A 337 19.52 4.90 20.13
C THR A 337 20.01 5.56 18.85
N LYS A 338 20.84 6.61 18.97
CA LYS A 338 21.32 7.40 17.83
C LYS A 338 22.27 6.66 16.88
N ASP A 339 22.78 5.50 17.30
CA ASP A 339 23.59 4.59 16.47
C ASP A 339 22.73 3.57 15.70
N THR A 340 21.41 3.75 15.68
CA THR A 340 20.47 2.97 14.87
C THR A 340 20.05 3.73 13.62
N LEU A 341 20.18 3.10 12.45
CA LEU A 341 19.51 3.53 11.23
C LEU A 341 18.09 2.97 11.24
N PHE A 342 17.09 3.85 11.27
CA PHE A 342 15.69 3.46 11.23
C PHE A 342 15.19 3.42 9.79
N VAL A 343 14.84 2.24 9.31
CA VAL A 343 14.41 2.01 7.92
C VAL A 343 12.94 1.65 7.91
N VAL A 344 12.13 2.43 7.19
CA VAL A 344 10.72 2.09 6.94
C VAL A 344 10.51 1.55 5.54
N ILE A 345 9.63 0.57 5.41
CA ILE A 345 9.32 -0.10 4.14
C ILE A 345 7.82 0.02 3.87
N SER A 346 7.46 0.61 2.73
CA SER A 346 6.07 0.68 2.29
C SER A 346 5.97 0.78 0.78
N GLN A 347 5.13 -0.05 0.16
CA GLN A 347 4.81 0.12 -1.26
C GLN A 347 4.17 1.50 -1.52
N SER A 348 3.19 1.89 -0.70
CA SER A 348 2.42 3.12 -0.91
C SER A 348 3.08 4.38 -0.35
N GLY A 349 3.92 4.24 0.68
CA GLY A 349 4.48 5.38 1.42
C GLY A 349 3.48 6.11 2.32
N GLU A 350 2.26 5.57 2.45
CA GLU A 350 1.15 6.20 3.19
C GLU A 350 0.62 5.32 4.34
N THR A 351 1.20 4.13 4.57
CA THR A 351 0.72 3.21 5.62
C THR A 351 0.82 3.87 6.99
N ALA A 352 -0.32 4.03 7.69
CA ALA A 352 -0.43 4.89 8.88
C ALA A 352 0.55 4.48 9.99
N ASP A 353 0.52 3.22 10.42
CA ASP A 353 1.41 2.73 11.49
C ASP A 353 2.88 2.97 11.16
N THR A 354 3.29 2.63 9.93
CA THR A 354 4.68 2.81 9.47
C THR A 354 5.07 4.29 9.39
N LEU A 355 4.15 5.18 9.03
CA LEU A 355 4.41 6.62 8.95
C LEU A 355 4.58 7.21 10.35
N GLU A 356 3.77 6.77 11.31
CA GLU A 356 3.88 7.21 12.69
C GLU A 356 5.17 6.72 13.36
N THR A 357 5.61 5.48 13.10
CA THR A 357 6.91 5.02 13.60
C THR A 357 8.10 5.78 12.99
N LEU A 358 8.00 6.20 11.72
CA LEU A 358 8.97 7.10 11.10
C LEU A 358 9.02 8.47 11.81
N LYS A 359 7.85 9.07 12.09
CA LYS A 359 7.75 10.33 12.86
C LYS A 359 8.38 10.17 14.25
N MET A 360 8.09 9.06 14.94
CA MET A 360 8.68 8.75 16.26
C MET A 360 10.21 8.67 16.19
N ALA A 361 10.76 7.93 15.23
CA ALA A 361 12.21 7.79 15.06
C ALA A 361 12.89 9.15 14.76
N LYS A 362 12.27 9.96 13.91
CA LYS A 362 12.79 11.30 13.57
C LYS A 362 12.74 12.25 14.78
N ASN A 363 11.65 12.22 15.56
CA ASN A 363 11.53 12.99 16.80
C ASN A 363 12.56 12.56 17.86
N ALA A 364 12.93 11.27 17.89
CA ALA A 364 14.01 10.75 18.72
C ALA A 364 15.42 11.08 18.19
N GLY A 365 15.53 11.69 16.99
CA GLY A 365 16.79 12.12 16.38
C GLY A 365 17.60 10.98 15.76
N LEU A 366 16.94 9.89 15.35
CA LEU A 366 17.57 8.81 14.58
C LEU A 366 17.70 9.22 13.11
N LYS A 367 18.70 8.66 12.43
CA LYS A 367 18.79 8.76 10.96
C LYS A 367 17.74 7.85 10.34
N THR A 368 17.06 8.34 9.32
CA THR A 368 15.91 7.66 8.71
C THR A 368 16.10 7.39 7.22
N LEU A 369 15.71 6.18 6.80
CA LEU A 369 15.73 5.74 5.40
C LEU A 369 14.36 5.17 5.02
N THR A 370 13.80 5.59 3.90
CA THR A 370 12.57 5.00 3.35
C THR A 370 12.86 4.14 2.11
N ILE A 371 12.36 2.91 2.09
CA ILE A 371 12.27 2.08 0.88
C ILE A 371 10.83 2.11 0.38
N CYS A 372 10.57 2.81 -0.73
CA CYS A 372 9.21 3.06 -1.19
C CYS A 372 9.06 2.95 -2.71
N ASN A 373 7.87 2.61 -3.21
CA ASN A 373 7.60 2.59 -4.64
C ASN A 373 7.05 3.93 -5.17
N VAL A 374 6.27 4.63 -4.34
CA VAL A 374 5.60 5.88 -4.71
C VAL A 374 6.51 7.06 -4.38
N ASP A 375 6.98 7.72 -5.43
CA ASP A 375 7.70 8.98 -5.32
C ASP A 375 6.81 10.06 -4.67
N ASN A 376 7.43 11.00 -3.96
CA ASN A 376 6.76 12.08 -3.25
C ASN A 376 5.68 11.66 -2.23
N SER A 377 5.62 10.40 -1.81
CA SER A 377 4.73 9.97 -0.72
C SER A 377 5.11 10.59 0.63
N SER A 378 4.21 10.53 1.62
CA SER A 378 4.42 11.12 2.95
C SER A 378 5.71 10.63 3.62
N MET A 379 6.01 9.32 3.57
CA MET A 379 7.26 8.78 4.11
C MET A 379 8.51 9.26 3.36
N VAL A 380 8.42 9.38 2.03
CA VAL A 380 9.53 9.85 1.18
C VAL A 380 9.87 11.30 1.49
N ARG A 381 8.85 12.17 1.64
CA ARG A 381 9.06 13.58 2.01
C ARG A 381 9.61 13.76 3.43
N LEU A 382 9.25 12.84 4.34
CA LEU A 382 9.62 12.94 5.75
C LEU A 382 11.03 12.39 6.07
N SER A 383 11.53 11.41 5.32
CA SER A 383 12.78 10.71 5.64
C SER A 383 14.04 11.51 5.29
N ASP A 384 15.17 11.19 5.93
CA ASP A 384 16.46 11.84 5.63
C ASP A 384 17.06 11.32 4.31
N ALA A 385 16.79 10.06 3.97
CA ALA A 385 17.13 9.46 2.69
C ALA A 385 16.01 8.54 2.19
N THR A 386 15.96 8.31 0.89
CA THR A 386 14.95 7.44 0.26
C THR A 386 15.57 6.63 -0.88
N ILE A 387 15.20 5.35 -1.00
CA ILE A 387 15.47 4.53 -2.18
C ILE A 387 14.14 4.13 -2.81
N LEU A 388 13.90 4.57 -4.05
CA LEU A 388 12.69 4.19 -4.78
C LEU A 388 12.80 2.78 -5.38
N THR A 389 11.77 1.95 -5.23
CA THR A 389 11.74 0.60 -5.82
C THR A 389 11.55 0.61 -7.31
N ARG A 390 10.96 1.67 -7.88
CA ARG A 390 10.68 1.79 -9.32
C ARG A 390 9.85 0.62 -9.87
N ALA A 391 8.94 0.08 -9.05
CA ALA A 391 8.07 -1.03 -9.44
C ALA A 391 6.92 -0.63 -10.39
N GLY A 392 6.74 0.68 -10.60
CA GLY A 392 5.58 1.23 -11.31
C GLY A 392 4.29 1.06 -10.50
N VAL A 393 3.15 1.39 -11.11
CA VAL A 393 1.84 1.29 -10.44
C VAL A 393 1.50 -0.18 -10.16
N GLU A 394 1.15 -0.50 -8.92
CA GLU A 394 0.67 -1.82 -8.49
C GLU A 394 -0.79 -1.65 -8.01
N LYS A 395 -1.75 -2.13 -8.81
CA LYS A 395 -3.20 -2.02 -8.59
C LYS A 395 -3.78 -3.20 -7.83
N GLY A 396 -3.29 -4.42 -8.04
CA GLY A 396 -3.78 -5.61 -7.31
C GLY A 396 -3.58 -5.44 -5.80
N VAL A 397 -4.60 -5.70 -4.97
CA VAL A 397 -4.51 -5.50 -3.51
C VAL A 397 -3.34 -6.30 -2.92
N ALA A 398 -3.25 -7.58 -3.24
CA ALA A 398 -2.13 -8.43 -2.83
C ALA A 398 -0.84 -8.00 -3.55
N SER A 399 0.16 -7.54 -2.78
CA SER A 399 1.44 -7.09 -3.35
C SER A 399 2.24 -8.24 -3.97
N THR A 400 2.90 -8.00 -5.10
CA THR A 400 3.70 -8.98 -5.84
C THR A 400 5.04 -8.39 -6.26
N LYS A 401 5.05 -7.54 -7.30
CA LYS A 401 6.26 -6.86 -7.80
C LYS A 401 6.87 -5.90 -6.79
N ALA A 402 6.09 -5.31 -5.89
CA ALA A 402 6.68 -4.48 -4.83
C ALA A 402 7.50 -5.31 -3.84
N PHE A 403 7.06 -6.52 -3.47
CA PHE A 403 7.87 -7.43 -2.64
C PHE A 403 9.18 -7.82 -3.33
N ALA A 404 9.11 -8.19 -4.61
CA ALA A 404 10.29 -8.60 -5.36
C ALA A 404 11.34 -7.47 -5.48
N THR A 405 10.88 -6.26 -5.79
CA THR A 405 11.76 -5.08 -5.91
C THR A 405 12.30 -4.63 -4.54
N GLN A 406 11.52 -4.75 -3.46
CA GLN A 406 11.99 -4.53 -2.09
C GLN A 406 13.12 -5.50 -1.72
N VAL A 407 12.93 -6.81 -1.92
CA VAL A 407 13.98 -7.81 -1.64
C VAL A 407 15.22 -7.59 -2.53
N THR A 408 15.03 -7.19 -3.79
CA THR A 408 16.13 -6.84 -4.70
C THR A 408 16.96 -5.68 -4.17
N ILE A 409 16.30 -4.59 -3.76
CA ILE A 409 16.97 -3.44 -3.15
C ILE A 409 17.68 -3.82 -1.86
N PHE A 410 17.08 -4.67 -1.02
CA PHE A 410 17.74 -5.08 0.22
C PHE A 410 18.99 -5.92 -0.03
N TRP A 411 18.98 -6.78 -1.05
CA TRP A 411 20.19 -7.49 -1.43
C TRP A 411 21.27 -6.51 -1.91
N MET A 412 20.93 -5.57 -2.79
CA MET A 412 21.85 -4.52 -3.23
C MET A 412 22.39 -3.66 -2.08
N LEU A 413 21.52 -3.19 -1.20
CA LEU A 413 21.88 -2.34 -0.06
C LEU A 413 22.76 -3.10 0.95
N SER A 414 22.52 -4.40 1.16
CA SER A 414 23.37 -5.22 2.02
C SER A 414 24.79 -5.34 1.47
N LEU A 415 24.98 -5.40 0.14
CA LEU A 415 26.30 -5.43 -0.50
C LEU A 415 26.98 -4.06 -0.46
N HIS A 416 26.22 -2.99 -0.70
CA HIS A 416 26.70 -1.62 -0.57
C HIS A 416 27.26 -1.37 0.85
N LEU A 417 26.52 -1.78 1.87
CA LEU A 417 26.98 -1.71 3.26
C LEU A 417 28.13 -2.65 3.57
N ALA A 418 28.15 -3.86 3.00
CA ALA A 418 29.28 -4.77 3.17
C ALA A 418 30.59 -4.17 2.64
N LYS A 419 30.53 -3.44 1.52
CA LYS A 419 31.67 -2.69 0.99
C LYS A 419 32.08 -1.55 1.92
N LEU A 420 31.15 -0.69 2.32
CA LEU A 420 31.41 0.42 3.24
C LEU A 420 32.02 -0.04 4.58
N ARG A 421 31.60 -1.20 5.07
CA ARG A 421 32.08 -1.78 6.33
C ARG A 421 33.27 -2.72 6.15
N SER A 422 33.71 -2.96 4.92
CA SER A 422 34.79 -3.90 4.57
C SER A 422 34.57 -5.31 5.14
N THR A 423 33.33 -5.80 5.13
CA THR A 423 32.96 -7.12 5.70
C THR A 423 32.90 -8.23 4.65
N MET A 424 33.04 -7.88 3.38
CA MET A 424 33.09 -8.78 2.24
C MET A 424 34.21 -8.35 1.29
N ASP A 425 34.92 -9.31 0.69
CA ASP A 425 35.94 -9.00 -0.30
C ASP A 425 35.32 -8.61 -1.66
N ASN A 426 36.10 -7.88 -2.46
CA ASN A 426 35.62 -7.34 -3.73
C ASN A 426 35.26 -8.44 -4.75
N GLY A 427 35.91 -9.61 -4.69
CA GLY A 427 35.63 -10.72 -5.60
C GLY A 427 34.26 -11.34 -5.34
N GLU A 428 33.91 -11.54 -4.07
CA GLU A 428 32.58 -12.00 -3.69
C GLU A 428 31.50 -10.93 -3.99
N ILE A 429 31.78 -9.64 -3.79
CA ILE A 429 30.86 -8.55 -4.19
C ILE A 429 30.55 -8.62 -5.69
N ILE A 430 31.59 -8.73 -6.54
CA ILE A 430 31.42 -8.87 -8.00
C ILE A 430 30.57 -10.09 -8.33
N LYS A 431 30.82 -11.24 -7.69
CA LYS A 431 30.02 -12.46 -7.89
C LYS A 431 28.55 -12.23 -7.51
N GLN A 432 28.28 -11.57 -6.39
CA GLN A 432 26.91 -11.26 -5.98
C GLN A 432 26.22 -10.29 -6.95
N ILE A 433 26.94 -9.29 -7.47
CA ILE A 433 26.43 -8.39 -8.52
C ILE A 433 26.03 -9.18 -9.77
N GLU A 434 26.87 -10.10 -10.24
CA GLU A 434 26.57 -10.95 -11.39
C GLU A 434 25.36 -11.86 -11.16
N LEU A 435 25.14 -12.32 -9.93
CA LEU A 435 23.91 -13.04 -9.56
C LEU A 435 22.69 -12.11 -9.57
N ILE A 436 22.80 -10.87 -9.07
CA ILE A 436 21.70 -9.89 -9.09
C ILE A 436 21.27 -9.60 -10.54
N ARG A 437 22.21 -9.54 -11.49
CA ARG A 437 21.91 -9.35 -12.92
C ARG A 437 21.04 -10.45 -13.52
N GLN A 438 21.02 -11.63 -12.90
CA GLN A 438 20.24 -12.78 -13.37
C GLN A 438 18.82 -12.83 -12.81
N ILE A 439 18.48 -11.99 -11.81
CA ILE A 439 17.16 -11.98 -11.18
C ILE A 439 16.02 -11.84 -12.21
N PRO A 440 16.07 -10.94 -13.21
CA PRO A 440 15.02 -10.84 -14.24
C PRO A 440 14.71 -12.19 -14.92
N GLY A 441 15.74 -12.99 -15.20
CA GLY A 441 15.60 -14.31 -15.79
C GLY A 441 15.02 -15.37 -14.84
N ALA A 442 15.25 -15.22 -13.53
CA ALA A 442 14.72 -16.10 -12.48
C ALA A 442 13.24 -15.86 -12.20
N VAL A 443 12.78 -14.60 -12.25
CA VAL A 443 11.36 -14.25 -12.04
C VAL A 443 10.50 -14.32 -13.30
N LYS A 444 11.11 -14.58 -14.46
CA LYS A 444 10.36 -14.68 -15.72
C LYS A 444 9.42 -15.89 -15.68
N VAL A 445 8.12 -15.62 -15.68
CA VAL A 445 7.08 -16.65 -15.70
C VAL A 445 7.23 -17.54 -16.94
N ARG A 446 7.18 -18.85 -16.72
CA ARG A 446 7.16 -19.86 -17.78
C ARG A 446 5.75 -20.42 -17.89
N ASP A 447 5.18 -20.39 -19.10
CA ASP A 447 3.81 -20.85 -19.36
C ASP A 447 3.59 -22.30 -18.93
N GLU A 448 4.59 -23.17 -19.12
CA GLU A 448 4.55 -24.57 -18.71
C GLU A 448 4.37 -24.74 -17.19
N ILE A 449 5.01 -23.87 -16.39
CA ILE A 449 4.91 -23.89 -14.93
C ILE A 449 3.57 -23.33 -14.50
N HIS A 450 3.13 -22.21 -15.09
CA HIS A 450 1.82 -21.64 -14.78
C HIS A 450 0.69 -22.63 -15.11
N GLU A 451 0.72 -23.29 -16.27
CA GLU A 451 -0.27 -24.32 -16.62
C GLU A 451 -0.18 -25.57 -15.72
N LYS A 452 1.01 -25.93 -15.22
CA LYS A 452 1.14 -26.97 -14.19
C LYS A 452 0.45 -26.55 -12.89
N ILE A 453 0.74 -25.35 -12.39
CA ILE A 453 0.16 -24.79 -11.16
C ILE A 453 -1.37 -24.70 -11.28
N LYS A 454 -1.89 -24.22 -12.40
CA LYS A 454 -3.33 -24.15 -12.70
C LYS A 454 -4.04 -25.50 -12.73
N ARG A 455 -3.34 -26.59 -13.07
CA ARG A 455 -3.87 -27.95 -12.98
C ARG A 455 -3.83 -28.44 -11.53
N LEU A 456 -2.72 -28.21 -10.84
CA LEU A 456 -2.53 -28.58 -9.44
C LEU A 456 -3.52 -27.88 -8.51
N SER A 457 -3.86 -26.61 -8.77
CA SER A 457 -4.77 -25.80 -7.94
C SER A 457 -6.13 -26.46 -7.68
N LYS A 458 -6.57 -27.38 -8.54
CA LYS A 458 -7.81 -28.16 -8.34
C LYS A 458 -7.77 -29.09 -7.12
N ARG A 459 -6.59 -29.52 -6.68
CA ARG A 459 -6.42 -30.40 -5.50
C ARG A 459 -6.55 -29.62 -4.19
N TYR A 460 -6.26 -28.33 -4.23
CA TYR A 460 -6.06 -27.46 -3.06
C TYR A 460 -7.31 -26.64 -2.72
N LEU A 461 -8.49 -27.29 -2.70
CA LEU A 461 -9.79 -26.60 -2.53
C LEU A 461 -10.56 -27.00 -1.26
N HIS A 462 -10.36 -28.22 -0.77
CA HIS A 462 -11.21 -28.83 0.27
C HIS A 462 -10.38 -29.47 1.39
N GLY A 463 -9.55 -28.66 2.04
CA GLY A 463 -8.77 -29.03 3.24
C GLY A 463 -9.03 -28.04 4.38
N HIS A 464 -8.57 -28.35 5.59
CA HIS A 464 -8.75 -27.47 6.74
C HIS A 464 -7.70 -26.37 6.86
N GLY A 465 -6.62 -26.44 6.08
CA GLY A 465 -5.65 -25.35 5.98
C GLY A 465 -4.40 -25.68 5.17
N PHE A 466 -3.49 -24.71 5.14
CA PHE A 466 -2.19 -24.79 4.49
C PHE A 466 -1.08 -24.46 5.46
N PHE A 467 -0.03 -25.28 5.46
CA PHE A 467 1.29 -24.87 5.92
C PHE A 467 2.17 -24.51 4.73
N PHE A 468 2.77 -23.34 4.78
CA PHE A 468 3.93 -23.01 3.97
C PHE A 468 5.15 -23.16 4.86
N ILE A 469 6.13 -23.95 4.44
CA ILE A 469 7.33 -24.18 5.22
C ILE A 469 8.59 -23.85 4.42
N GLY A 470 9.51 -23.17 5.09
CA GLY A 470 10.82 -22.81 4.56
C GLY A 470 11.83 -22.69 5.68
N ARG A 471 13.12 -22.61 5.35
CA ARG A 471 14.19 -22.46 6.34
C ARG A 471 15.11 -21.32 5.95
N ASP A 472 15.71 -20.69 6.96
CA ASP A 472 16.55 -19.50 6.75
C ASP A 472 15.73 -18.43 6.00
N ILE A 473 16.29 -17.77 4.98
CA ILE A 473 15.62 -16.73 4.19
C ILE A 473 14.35 -17.22 3.47
N PHE A 474 14.14 -18.54 3.33
CA PHE A 474 12.91 -19.10 2.79
C PHE A 474 11.76 -19.17 3.82
N TYR A 475 12.03 -18.97 5.11
CA TYR A 475 10.96 -18.82 6.10
C TYR A 475 10.15 -17.54 5.87
N PRO A 476 10.76 -16.35 5.73
CA PRO A 476 10.04 -15.15 5.28
C PRO A 476 9.28 -15.35 3.97
N LEU A 477 9.82 -16.13 3.03
CA LEU A 477 9.11 -16.46 1.79
C LEU A 477 7.89 -17.38 2.03
N ALA A 478 7.99 -18.31 2.97
CA ALA A 478 6.87 -19.14 3.37
C ALA A 478 5.76 -18.32 4.04
N LEU A 479 6.12 -17.36 4.90
CA LEU A 479 5.16 -16.38 5.45
C LEU A 479 4.48 -15.57 4.35
N GLU A 480 5.23 -15.12 3.34
CA GLU A 480 4.68 -14.38 2.21
C GLU A 480 3.73 -15.25 1.36
N GLY A 481 4.12 -16.48 1.02
CA GLY A 481 3.25 -17.41 0.30
C GLY A 481 1.94 -17.71 1.03
N ALA A 482 2.02 -17.92 2.36
CA ALA A 482 0.83 -18.10 3.19
C ALA A 482 -0.05 -16.85 3.23
N LEU A 483 0.55 -15.66 3.34
CA LEU A 483 -0.20 -14.40 3.33
C LEU A 483 -0.91 -14.20 1.99
N LYS A 484 -0.22 -14.41 0.85
CA LYS A 484 -0.84 -14.34 -0.48
C LYS A 484 -2.04 -15.26 -0.57
N LEU A 485 -1.88 -16.54 -0.23
CA LEU A 485 -2.98 -17.49 -0.32
C LEU A 485 -4.16 -17.05 0.57
N LYS A 486 -3.89 -16.63 1.81
CA LYS A 486 -4.91 -16.17 2.76
C LYS A 486 -5.67 -14.95 2.26
N GLU A 487 -4.97 -13.95 1.72
CA GLU A 487 -5.54 -12.68 1.27
C GLU A 487 -6.57 -12.87 0.15
N ILE A 488 -6.24 -13.67 -0.88
CA ILE A 488 -7.08 -13.77 -2.08
C ILE A 488 -7.98 -15.01 -2.11
N SER A 489 -7.55 -16.13 -1.52
CA SER A 489 -8.35 -17.37 -1.51
C SER A 489 -9.30 -17.47 -0.31
N TYR A 490 -9.00 -16.75 0.78
CA TYR A 490 -9.65 -16.87 2.10
C TYR A 490 -9.49 -18.24 2.77
N LEU A 491 -8.65 -19.12 2.23
CA LEU A 491 -8.26 -20.36 2.88
C LEU A 491 -7.29 -20.05 4.03
N HIS A 492 -7.41 -20.81 5.11
CA HIS A 492 -6.50 -20.66 6.23
C HIS A 492 -5.11 -21.13 5.82
N ALA A 493 -4.14 -20.22 5.77
CA ALA A 493 -2.75 -20.51 5.45
C ALA A 493 -1.81 -19.90 6.48
N GLU A 494 -0.80 -20.66 6.89
CA GLU A 494 0.18 -20.24 7.88
C GLU A 494 1.60 -20.58 7.41
N GLY A 495 2.52 -19.63 7.57
CA GLY A 495 3.92 -19.82 7.25
C GLY A 495 4.72 -20.17 8.49
N TYR A 496 5.55 -21.20 8.42
CA TYR A 496 6.38 -21.63 9.54
C TYR A 496 7.84 -21.85 9.13
N PRO A 497 8.79 -21.62 10.06
CA PRO A 497 10.13 -22.11 9.88
C PRO A 497 10.10 -23.64 10.00
N SER A 498 10.61 -24.34 8.99
CA SER A 498 10.46 -25.80 8.88
C SER A 498 10.98 -26.58 10.09
N GLY A 499 11.98 -26.04 10.79
CA GLY A 499 12.53 -26.62 12.01
C GLY A 499 11.57 -26.65 13.22
N GLU A 500 10.57 -25.75 13.25
CA GLU A 500 9.65 -25.61 14.38
C GLU A 500 8.47 -26.57 14.34
N MET A 501 8.30 -27.34 13.26
CA MET A 501 7.16 -28.26 13.09
C MET A 501 6.93 -29.16 14.31
N LYS A 502 8.01 -29.74 14.85
CA LYS A 502 7.94 -30.65 16.00
C LYS A 502 7.58 -29.99 17.33
N HIS A 503 7.61 -28.67 17.40
CA HIS A 503 7.39 -27.92 18.64
C HIS A 503 5.91 -27.54 18.85
N GLY A 504 4.98 -28.20 18.13
CA GLY A 504 3.54 -28.02 18.29
C GLY A 504 2.76 -28.11 16.97
N PRO A 505 3.13 -27.32 15.93
CA PRO A 505 2.33 -27.20 14.69
C PRO A 505 2.06 -28.52 13.97
N ILE A 506 2.99 -29.48 14.05
CA ILE A 506 2.84 -30.81 13.44
C ILE A 506 1.64 -31.61 13.95
N ALA A 507 1.02 -31.21 15.07
CA ALA A 507 -0.20 -31.83 15.58
C ALA A 507 -1.41 -31.65 14.65
N LEU A 508 -1.36 -30.68 13.73
CA LEU A 508 -2.39 -30.48 12.70
C LEU A 508 -2.18 -31.35 11.45
N ALA A 509 -1.06 -32.09 11.36
CA ALA A 509 -0.74 -32.87 10.17
C ALA A 509 -1.67 -34.08 10.03
N ASP A 510 -2.43 -34.08 8.94
CA ASP A 510 -3.29 -35.16 8.45
C ASP A 510 -3.50 -34.98 6.93
N PRO A 511 -4.21 -35.89 6.24
CA PRO A 511 -4.45 -35.78 4.79
C PRO A 511 -5.17 -34.51 4.31
N GLU A 512 -5.92 -33.83 5.17
CA GLU A 512 -6.67 -32.61 4.85
C GLU A 512 -5.86 -31.33 5.11
N LEU A 513 -4.67 -31.45 5.73
CA LEU A 513 -3.68 -30.38 5.79
C LEU A 513 -2.76 -30.41 4.57
N PHE A 514 -2.79 -29.31 3.80
CA PHE A 514 -1.90 -29.14 2.66
C PHE A 514 -0.58 -28.49 3.09
N THR A 515 0.56 -29.08 2.71
CA THR A 515 1.88 -28.51 2.97
C THR A 515 2.54 -28.08 1.68
N ILE A 516 2.84 -26.79 1.55
CA ILE A 516 3.68 -26.21 0.50
C ILE A 516 5.11 -26.08 1.03
N ALA A 517 6.03 -26.91 0.54
CA ALA A 517 7.40 -26.97 1.01
C ALA A 517 8.38 -26.28 0.05
N LEU A 518 9.11 -25.28 0.55
CA LEU A 518 10.18 -24.59 -0.17
C LEU A 518 11.51 -25.32 0.09
N LEU A 519 12.06 -25.96 -0.94
CA LEU A 519 13.25 -26.81 -0.85
C LEU A 519 14.36 -26.32 -1.80
N PRO A 520 15.07 -25.23 -1.46
CA PRO A 520 16.22 -24.74 -2.23
C PRO A 520 17.38 -25.73 -2.20
N GLU A 521 18.08 -25.94 -3.32
CA GLU A 521 19.28 -26.79 -3.37
C GLU A 521 20.44 -26.13 -2.62
N HIS A 522 20.58 -24.81 -2.77
CA HIS A 522 21.76 -24.08 -2.32
C HIS A 522 21.68 -23.60 -0.86
N MET A 523 20.59 -23.91 -0.13
CA MET A 523 20.41 -23.47 1.26
C MET A 523 19.69 -24.50 2.13
N LEU A 524 20.46 -25.19 2.99
CA LEU A 524 19.90 -26.10 4.01
C LEU A 524 18.95 -27.19 3.46
N TYR A 525 19.10 -27.60 2.20
CA TYR A 525 18.22 -28.57 1.52
C TYR A 525 17.93 -29.81 2.38
N GLU A 526 18.97 -30.51 2.83
CA GLU A 526 18.83 -31.76 3.61
C GLU A 526 18.11 -31.53 4.95
N LYS A 527 18.26 -30.36 5.57
CA LYS A 527 17.55 -30.03 6.81
C LYS A 527 16.07 -29.77 6.54
N SER A 528 15.76 -28.98 5.51
CA SER A 528 14.38 -28.71 5.11
C SER A 528 13.68 -29.99 4.64
N LYS A 529 14.34 -30.81 3.81
CA LYS A 529 13.87 -32.13 3.38
C LYS A 529 13.50 -33.01 4.57
N SER A 530 14.39 -33.15 5.55
CA SER A 530 14.10 -33.91 6.78
C SER A 530 12.83 -33.43 7.49
N ASN A 531 12.57 -32.12 7.53
CA ASN A 531 11.34 -31.59 8.13
C ASN A 531 10.09 -31.88 7.29
N VAL A 532 10.19 -31.89 5.96
CA VAL A 532 9.08 -32.31 5.09
C VAL A 532 8.78 -33.80 5.26
N GLU A 533 9.81 -34.64 5.40
CA GLU A 533 9.62 -36.08 5.63
C GLU A 533 8.87 -36.38 6.94
N GLU A 534 8.99 -35.50 7.94
CA GLU A 534 8.26 -35.61 9.21
C GLU A 534 6.76 -35.35 9.06
N LEU A 535 6.38 -34.43 8.16
CA LEU A 535 4.98 -34.14 7.81
C LEU A 535 4.40 -35.24 6.91
N SER A 536 5.18 -35.70 5.93
CA SER A 536 4.82 -36.84 5.08
C SER A 536 4.58 -38.11 5.90
N ALA A 537 5.35 -38.35 6.97
CA ALA A 537 5.14 -39.47 7.89
C ALA A 537 3.84 -39.38 8.73
N ARG A 538 3.09 -38.28 8.63
CA ARG A 538 1.79 -38.03 9.28
C ARG A 538 0.69 -37.75 8.25
N ASP A 539 0.89 -38.26 7.04
CA ASP A 539 -0.07 -38.23 5.94
C ASP A 539 -0.46 -36.81 5.46
N SER A 540 0.29 -35.76 5.81
CA SER A 540 0.05 -34.43 5.22
C SER A 540 0.32 -34.47 3.72
N THR A 541 -0.61 -33.89 2.94
CA THR A 541 -0.47 -33.80 1.49
C THR A 541 0.62 -32.78 1.14
N ILE A 542 1.72 -33.23 0.53
CA ILE A 542 2.91 -32.41 0.29
C ILE A 542 2.98 -31.93 -1.18
N CYS A 543 3.08 -30.62 -1.36
CA CYS A 543 3.56 -29.99 -2.58
C CYS A 543 4.99 -29.47 -2.39
N ALA A 544 5.98 -30.11 -3.03
CA ALA A 544 7.36 -29.63 -2.97
C ALA A 544 7.68 -28.69 -4.15
N ILE A 545 8.28 -27.54 -3.84
CA ILE A 545 8.82 -26.57 -4.80
C ILE A 545 10.35 -26.63 -4.69
N SER A 546 11.02 -27.11 -5.75
CA SER A 546 12.44 -27.46 -5.70
C SER A 546 13.03 -27.63 -7.10
N PRO A 547 14.34 -27.41 -7.31
CA PRO A 547 15.04 -27.87 -8.51
C PRO A 547 15.27 -29.39 -8.46
N LEU A 548 15.44 -29.95 -7.26
CA LEU A 548 15.69 -31.38 -7.03
C LEU A 548 14.37 -32.12 -6.81
N GLN A 549 14.20 -33.23 -7.52
CA GLN A 549 13.03 -34.11 -7.34
C GLN A 549 12.98 -34.68 -5.91
N PHE A 550 11.78 -34.78 -5.36
CA PHE A 550 11.54 -35.30 -4.03
C PHE A 550 10.42 -36.34 -4.05
N GLU A 551 10.78 -37.61 -3.89
CA GLU A 551 9.89 -38.76 -4.08
C GLU A 551 8.74 -38.85 -3.06
N LYS A 552 8.90 -38.26 -1.88
CA LYS A 552 7.87 -38.24 -0.83
C LYS A 552 6.86 -37.10 -1.00
N ALA A 553 6.96 -36.31 -2.06
CA ALA A 553 5.96 -35.30 -2.39
C ALA A 553 4.80 -35.90 -3.19
N ASP A 554 3.56 -35.55 -2.83
CA ASP A 554 2.36 -35.90 -3.60
C ASP A 554 2.25 -35.08 -4.88
N ASP A 555 2.71 -33.83 -4.82
CA ASP A 555 2.79 -32.90 -5.94
C ASP A 555 4.17 -32.21 -5.97
N PHE A 556 4.65 -31.90 -7.17
CA PHE A 556 5.98 -31.34 -7.37
C PHE A 556 5.96 -30.19 -8.37
N ILE A 557 6.58 -29.06 -8.03
CA ILE A 557 6.79 -27.94 -8.95
C ILE A 557 8.30 -27.77 -9.14
N ALA A 558 8.76 -28.09 -10.34
CA ALA A 558 10.18 -28.08 -10.70
C ALA A 558 10.65 -26.65 -11.02
N THR A 559 11.49 -26.08 -10.16
CA THR A 559 12.22 -24.84 -10.45
C THR A 559 13.44 -25.14 -11.31
N LYS A 560 14.09 -24.13 -11.88
CA LYS A 560 15.35 -24.30 -12.60
C LYS A 560 16.49 -24.54 -11.61
N ASN A 561 17.54 -25.19 -12.10
CA ASN A 561 18.83 -25.19 -11.42
C ASN A 561 19.41 -23.79 -11.55
N HIS A 562 19.71 -23.18 -10.41
CA HIS A 562 20.39 -21.89 -10.31
C HIS A 562 21.75 -22.08 -9.65
N GLU A 563 22.61 -21.06 -9.68
CA GLU A 563 23.92 -21.11 -9.00
C GLU A 563 23.86 -20.56 -7.56
N SER A 564 22.70 -20.04 -7.13
CA SER A 564 22.55 -19.34 -5.87
C SER A 564 21.16 -19.48 -5.27
N TYR A 565 21.11 -19.60 -3.95
CA TYR A 565 19.87 -19.64 -3.17
C TYR A 565 18.99 -18.41 -3.36
N MET A 566 19.56 -17.25 -3.69
CA MET A 566 18.75 -16.05 -3.94
C MET A 566 18.00 -16.14 -5.27
N LEU A 567 18.59 -16.73 -6.30
CA LEU A 567 17.89 -16.95 -7.57
C LEU A 567 16.78 -18.00 -7.41
N GLU A 568 17.02 -19.03 -6.59
CA GLU A 568 15.98 -19.98 -6.16
C GLU A 568 14.86 -19.27 -5.39
N PHE A 569 15.19 -18.38 -4.44
CA PHE A 569 14.21 -17.57 -3.70
C PHE A 569 13.29 -16.81 -4.67
N PHE A 570 13.86 -16.13 -5.67
CA PHE A 570 13.08 -15.35 -6.64
C PHE A 570 12.19 -16.22 -7.54
N GLU A 571 12.66 -17.37 -8.03
CA GLU A 571 11.80 -18.28 -8.80
C GLU A 571 10.69 -18.89 -7.93
N MET A 572 11.02 -19.35 -6.71
CA MET A 572 10.05 -19.91 -5.77
C MET A 572 9.00 -18.88 -5.35
N MET A 573 9.38 -17.61 -5.22
CA MET A 573 8.47 -16.50 -4.96
C MET A 573 7.40 -16.36 -6.05
N VAL A 574 7.79 -16.42 -7.32
CA VAL A 574 6.85 -16.39 -8.43
C VAL A 574 5.92 -17.62 -8.39
N VAL A 575 6.46 -18.79 -8.07
CA VAL A 575 5.66 -20.02 -7.95
C VAL A 575 4.58 -19.91 -6.87
N VAL A 576 4.90 -19.42 -5.67
CA VAL A 576 3.90 -19.30 -4.59
C VAL A 576 2.85 -18.22 -4.88
N GLN A 577 3.22 -17.15 -5.59
CA GLN A 577 2.28 -16.12 -6.05
C GLN A 577 1.30 -16.71 -7.10
N LEU A 578 1.80 -17.45 -8.10
CA LEU A 578 0.97 -18.12 -9.10
C LEU A 578 0.07 -19.20 -8.48
N LEU A 579 0.57 -19.94 -7.50
CA LEU A 579 -0.23 -20.93 -6.77
C LEU A 579 -1.40 -20.27 -6.05
N SER A 580 -1.13 -19.18 -5.34
CA SER A 580 -2.16 -18.40 -4.65
C SER A 580 -3.21 -17.85 -5.62
N LEU A 581 -2.75 -17.27 -6.74
CA LEU A 581 -3.60 -16.75 -7.82
C LEU A 581 -4.55 -17.84 -8.34
N GLU A 582 -4.00 -18.98 -8.76
CA GLU A 582 -4.79 -20.04 -9.39
C GLU A 582 -5.71 -20.76 -8.40
N VAL A 583 -5.35 -20.91 -7.13
CA VAL A 583 -6.27 -21.42 -6.10
C VAL A 583 -7.43 -20.45 -5.87
N SER A 584 -7.16 -19.14 -5.76
CA SER A 584 -8.19 -18.12 -5.62
C SER A 584 -9.18 -18.08 -6.80
N ILE A 585 -8.67 -18.17 -8.03
CA ILE A 585 -9.50 -18.22 -9.25
C ILE A 585 -10.41 -19.45 -9.22
N ARG A 586 -9.93 -20.61 -8.77
CA ARG A 586 -10.73 -21.84 -8.68
C ARG A 586 -11.88 -21.73 -7.69
N LEU A 587 -11.70 -20.98 -6.62
CA LEU A 587 -12.74 -20.70 -5.64
C LEU A 587 -13.76 -19.66 -6.13
N GLY A 588 -13.51 -18.99 -7.26
CA GLY A 588 -14.38 -17.96 -7.82
C GLY A 588 -14.25 -16.60 -7.13
N ASN A 589 -13.12 -16.34 -6.46
CA ASN A 589 -12.88 -15.08 -5.76
C ASN A 589 -12.39 -13.97 -6.70
N ASP A 590 -12.66 -12.71 -6.33
CA ASP A 590 -12.06 -11.53 -6.97
C ASP A 590 -10.62 -11.37 -6.46
N VAL A 591 -9.65 -11.70 -7.32
CA VAL A 591 -8.21 -11.64 -7.00
C VAL A 591 -7.71 -10.20 -6.85
N ASP A 592 -8.26 -9.27 -7.63
CA ASP A 592 -7.80 -7.88 -7.63
C ASP A 592 -8.35 -7.12 -6.42
N MET A 593 -9.59 -7.46 -5.99
CA MET A 593 -10.31 -6.81 -4.89
C MET A 593 -10.86 -7.84 -3.87
N PRO A 594 -9.97 -8.49 -3.09
CA PRO A 594 -10.37 -9.46 -2.07
C PRO A 594 -11.13 -8.80 -0.92
N ARG A 595 -12.23 -9.42 -0.48
CA ARG A 595 -13.16 -8.88 0.53
C ARG A 595 -12.44 -8.40 1.80
N ASN A 596 -12.99 -7.34 2.40
CA ASN A 596 -12.50 -6.71 3.64
C ASN A 596 -11.11 -6.06 3.56
N LEU A 597 -10.41 -6.15 2.42
CA LEU A 597 -9.06 -5.60 2.25
C LEU A 597 -9.06 -4.37 1.36
N ALA A 598 -8.02 -3.55 1.53
CA ALA A 598 -7.68 -2.42 0.71
C ALA A 598 -6.19 -2.44 0.37
N LYS A 599 -5.80 -1.86 -0.78
CA LYS A 599 -4.40 -1.85 -1.21
C LYS A 599 -3.44 -1.17 -0.22
N SER A 600 -3.92 -0.13 0.46
CA SER A 600 -3.16 0.58 1.50
C SER A 600 -4.07 0.89 2.69
N VAL A 601 -3.52 0.69 3.90
CA VAL A 601 -4.15 0.95 5.19
C VAL A 601 -3.58 2.24 5.75
N THR A 602 -4.37 3.31 5.77
CA THR A 602 -3.91 4.68 6.10
C THR A 602 -4.71 5.33 7.20
N VAL A 603 -5.46 4.49 7.90
CA VAL A 603 -6.22 4.77 9.10
C VAL A 603 -5.99 3.57 10.01
N GLU A 604 -6.04 3.81 11.30
CA GLU A 604 -5.91 2.77 12.32
C GLU A 604 -7.24 2.02 12.54
#